data_AF-A0A938TLQ9-F1
#
_entry.id   AF-A0A938TLQ9-F1
#
_cell.length_a   1.000
_cell.length_b   1.000
_cell.length_c   1.000
_cell.angle_alpha   90.00
_cell.angle_beta   90.00
_cell.angle_gamma   90.00
#
_symmetry.space_group_name_H-M   'P 1'
#
loop_
_entity.id
_entity.type
_entity.pdbx_description
1 polymer ?
#
loop_
_entity_poly.entity_id
_entity_poly.type
_entity_poly.pdbx_seq_one_letter_code
_entity_poly.pdbx_strand_id
1 'polypeptide(L)'
;MSGFNLEWNTSWSVRSSVGDHGWSSEMHIPFKSLRYGSGKKPLWGLNFQRNIRRNNEVSYWSPVPLQFSLTRVSEAGTLTGLELPAQR
;
A
#
# COMPACT_ATOMS: atom_id res chain seq x y z
N MET A 1 10.44 7.41 -16.15
CA MET A 1 9.93 6.78 -14.91
C MET A 1 10.41 7.61 -13.72
N SER A 2 9.68 8.64 -13.26
CA SER A 2 10.12 9.50 -12.14
C SER A 2 9.12 9.56 -10.98
N GLY A 3 8.20 8.60 -10.87
CA GLY A 3 7.15 8.58 -9.85
C GLY A 3 7.39 7.64 -8.66
N PHE A 4 8.48 6.87 -8.67
CA PHE A 4 8.77 5.86 -7.65
C PHE A 4 9.98 6.28 -6.81
N ASN A 5 9.77 6.57 -5.53
CA ASN A 5 10.82 6.96 -4.60
C ASN A 5 11.23 5.76 -3.73
N LEU A 6 12.34 5.11 -4.08
CA LEU A 6 12.95 4.02 -3.31
C LEU A 6 13.54 4.50 -1.97
N GLU A 7 13.90 5.78 -1.89
CA GLU A 7 14.51 6.42 -0.71
C GLU A 7 13.46 7.01 0.24
N TRP A 8 12.18 6.65 0.09
CA TRP A 8 11.15 7.14 0.99
C TRP A 8 11.40 6.63 2.41
N ASN A 9 11.83 7.55 3.27
CA ASN A 9 12.15 7.29 4.66
C ASN A 9 11.37 8.27 5.55
N THR A 10 10.34 7.77 6.22
CA THR A 10 9.51 8.52 7.15
C THR A 10 9.31 7.72 8.44
N SER A 11 8.75 8.34 9.46
CA SER A 11 8.33 7.63 10.67
C SER A 11 7.05 6.83 10.39
N TRP A 12 7.19 5.51 10.23
CA TRP A 12 6.11 4.53 10.23
C TRP A 12 6.55 3.34 11.08
N SER A 13 5.60 2.56 11.60
CA SER A 13 5.91 1.40 12.44
C SER A 13 5.31 0.14 11.84
N VAL A 14 6.04 -0.96 11.93
CA VAL A 14 5.60 -2.28 11.50
C VAL A 14 5.84 -3.28 12.61
N ARG A 15 4.88 -4.19 12.81
CA ARG A 15 5.04 -5.36 13.66
C ARG A 15 4.68 -6.58 12.84
N SER A 16 5.50 -7.63 12.93
CA SER A 16 5.22 -8.89 12.27
C SER A 16 5.29 -10.02 13.28
N SER A 17 4.48 -11.04 13.07
CA SER A 17 4.47 -12.24 13.91
C SER A 17 4.30 -13.49 13.05
N VAL A 18 4.87 -14.60 13.49
CA VAL A 18 4.65 -15.92 12.90
C VAL A 18 3.73 -16.68 13.82
N GLY A 19 2.65 -17.23 13.27
CA GLY A 19 1.72 -18.10 13.97
C GLY A 19 1.36 -19.31 13.12
N ASP A 20 0.32 -20.04 13.54
CA ASP A 20 -0.02 -21.35 12.97
C ASP A 20 -0.41 -21.30 11.48
N HIS A 21 -0.87 -20.14 11.00
CA HIS A 21 -1.32 -19.94 9.62
C HIS A 21 -0.25 -19.26 8.74
N GLY A 22 0.98 -19.12 9.24
CA GLY A 22 2.06 -18.38 8.60
C GLY A 22 2.33 -17.04 9.29
N TRP A 23 2.82 -16.07 8.53
CA TRP A 23 3.17 -14.76 9.08
C TRP A 23 2.06 -13.71 8.85
N SER A 24 1.91 -12.82 9.81
CA SER A 24 1.11 -11.59 9.72
C SER A 24 2.02 -10.37 9.88
N SER A 25 1.62 -9.25 9.28
CA SER A 25 2.30 -7.95 9.45
C SER A 25 1.27 -6.84 9.55
N GLU A 26 1.46 -5.99 10.54
CA GLU A 26 0.64 -4.81 10.79
C GLU A 26 1.49 -3.56 10.58
N MET A 27 1.02 -2.68 9.70
CA MET A 27 1.69 -1.43 9.35
C MET A 27 0.85 -0.25 9.83
N HIS A 28 1.49 0.66 10.57
CA HIS A 28 0.90 1.94 10.94
C HIS A 28 1.68 3.06 10.25
N ILE A 29 1.00 3.72 9.31
CA ILE A 29 1.53 4.81 8.50
C ILE A 29 0.77 6.09 8.91
N PRO A 30 1.41 7.01 9.63
CA PRO A 30 0.76 8.26 10.02
C PRO A 30 0.38 9.11 8.79
N PHE A 31 -0.81 9.72 8.79
CA PHE A 31 -1.22 10.61 7.69
C PHE A 31 -0.26 11.78 7.46
N LYS A 32 0.35 12.32 8.52
CA LYS A 32 1.39 13.37 8.42
C LYS A 32 2.61 12.96 7.57
N SER A 33 2.81 11.66 7.35
CA SER A 33 3.88 11.11 6.54
C SER A 33 3.53 11.03 5.04
N LEU A 34 2.26 11.28 4.69
CA LEU A 34 1.74 11.25 3.34
C LEU A 34 1.35 12.67 2.92
N ARG A 35 1.64 13.01 1.66
CA ARG A 35 1.09 14.23 1.05
C ARG A 35 -0.26 13.87 0.44
N TYR A 36 -1.31 14.56 0.84
CA TYR A 36 -2.65 14.37 0.28
C TYR A 36 -3.34 15.72 0.07
N GLY A 37 -4.30 15.75 -0.86
CA GLY A 37 -5.07 16.97 -1.11
C GLY A 37 -6.13 17.20 -0.03
N SER A 38 -6.48 18.46 0.20
CA SER A 38 -7.66 18.82 0.98
C SER A 38 -8.93 18.50 0.17
N GLY A 39 -9.85 17.70 0.73
CA GLY A 39 -11.13 17.39 0.08
C GLY A 39 -12.04 16.59 1.00
N LYS A 40 -13.36 16.74 0.84
CA LYS A 40 -14.33 15.91 1.55
C LYS A 40 -14.33 14.52 0.91
N LYS A 41 -13.99 13.48 1.68
CA LYS A 41 -14.00 12.05 1.28
C LYS A 41 -13.12 11.73 0.05
N PRO A 42 -11.80 11.91 0.13
CA PRO A 42 -10.93 11.58 -0.98
C PRO A 42 -10.93 10.06 -1.25
N LEU A 43 -11.03 9.69 -2.53
CA LEU A 43 -10.85 8.31 -2.98
C LEU A 43 -9.35 8.07 -3.19
N TRP A 44 -8.81 7.06 -2.53
CA TRP A 44 -7.41 6.67 -2.67
C TRP A 44 -7.30 5.36 -3.44
N GLY A 45 -6.29 5.25 -4.29
CA GLY A 45 -5.87 3.97 -4.83
C GLY A 45 -4.99 3.24 -3.82
N LEU A 46 -5.28 1.96 -3.55
CA LEU A 46 -4.45 1.10 -2.73
C LEU A 46 -4.21 -0.24 -3.44
N ASN A 47 -3.02 -0.80 -3.27
CA ASN A 47 -2.78 -2.19 -3.65
C ASN A 47 -1.70 -2.81 -2.77
N PHE A 48 -1.70 -4.13 -2.69
CA PHE A 48 -0.74 -4.94 -1.96
C PHE A 48 -0.14 -5.99 -2.88
N GLN A 49 1.17 -6.19 -2.79
CA GLN A 49 1.85 -7.31 -3.45
C GLN A 49 2.40 -8.26 -2.38
N ARG A 50 2.14 -9.54 -2.55
CA ARG A 50 2.75 -10.62 -1.76
C ARG A 50 3.61 -11.49 -2.65
N ASN A 51 4.89 -11.61 -2.28
CA ASN A 51 5.83 -12.52 -2.94
C ASN A 51 5.87 -13.86 -2.19
N ILE A 52 5.39 -14.93 -2.81
CA ILE A 52 5.36 -16.28 -2.27
C ILE A 52 6.48 -17.09 -2.92
N ARG A 53 7.69 -16.95 -2.38
CA ARG A 53 8.92 -17.52 -2.96
C ARG A 53 8.88 -19.04 -3.14
N ARG A 54 8.29 -19.77 -2.19
CA ARG A 54 8.17 -21.25 -2.26
C ARG A 54 7.40 -21.76 -3.49
N ASN A 55 6.51 -20.94 -4.05
CA ASN A 55 5.71 -21.28 -5.23
C ASN A 55 6.14 -20.48 -6.47
N ASN A 56 7.18 -19.66 -6.35
CA ASN A 56 7.55 -18.65 -7.35
C ASN A 56 6.35 -17.78 -7.80
N GLU A 57 5.50 -17.40 -6.86
CA GLU A 57 4.23 -16.73 -7.14
C GLU A 57 4.23 -15.29 -6.61
N VAL A 58 3.62 -14.39 -7.38
CA VAL A 58 3.33 -13.02 -6.96
C VAL A 58 1.81 -12.85 -6.96
N SER A 59 1.26 -12.49 -5.81
CA SER A 59 -0.17 -12.29 -5.62
C SER A 59 -0.46 -10.82 -5.33
N TYR A 60 -1.54 -10.30 -5.89
CA TYR A 60 -1.99 -8.93 -5.71
C TYR A 60 -3.39 -8.90 -5.09
N TRP A 61 -3.66 -7.91 -4.22
CA TRP A 61 -5.01 -7.71 -3.69
C TRP A 61 -5.97 -7.20 -4.78
N SER A 62 -5.59 -6.15 -5.50
CA SER A 62 -6.28 -5.70 -6.70
C SER A 62 -5.53 -6.24 -7.93
N PRO A 63 -6.20 -6.91 -8.89
CA PRO A 63 -5.55 -7.56 -10.02
C PRO A 63 -4.70 -6.57 -10.84
N VAL A 64 -3.45 -6.96 -11.13
CA VAL A 64 -2.57 -6.23 -12.03
C VAL A 64 -2.31 -7.10 -13.26
N PRO A 65 -2.53 -6.61 -14.50
CA PRO A 65 -2.20 -7.36 -15.70
C PRO A 65 -0.74 -7.81 -15.73
N LEU A 66 -0.47 -9.00 -16.29
CA LEU A 66 0.85 -9.63 -16.27
C LEU A 66 1.98 -8.77 -16.87
N GLN A 67 1.65 -7.88 -17.79
CA GLN A 67 2.58 -6.93 -18.41
C GLN A 67 2.98 -5.75 -17.49
N PHE A 68 2.35 -5.63 -16.33
CA PHE A 68 2.55 -4.57 -15.35
C PHE A 68 2.93 -5.12 -13.98
N SER A 69 3.38 -4.23 -13.10
CA SER A 69 3.70 -4.53 -11.70
C SER A 69 2.93 -3.61 -10.76
N LEU A 70 3.10 -3.77 -9.45
CA LEU A 70 2.45 -2.95 -8.41
C LEU A 70 2.59 -1.44 -8.65
N THR A 71 3.60 -0.99 -9.40
CA THR A 71 3.83 0.44 -9.70
C THR A 71 2.81 1.03 -10.68
N ARG A 72 1.97 0.21 -11.33
CA ARG A 72 0.87 0.68 -12.18
C ARG A 72 -0.31 1.15 -11.31
N VAL A 73 -0.24 2.40 -10.89
CA VAL A 73 -1.24 3.03 -9.99
C VAL A 73 -2.67 3.03 -10.57
N SER A 74 -2.83 2.99 -11.90
CA SER A 74 -4.16 2.88 -12.54
C SER A 74 -4.91 1.59 -12.23
N GLU A 75 -4.19 0.52 -11.85
CA GLU A 75 -4.76 -0.79 -11.48
C GLU A 75 -4.93 -0.93 -9.96
N ALA A 76 -4.74 0.14 -9.19
CA ALA A 76 -4.97 0.09 -7.75
C ALA A 76 -6.47 0.00 -7.46
N GLY A 77 -6.84 -0.76 -6.42
CA GLY A 77 -8.22 -0.83 -5.97
C GLY A 77 -8.63 0.46 -5.26
N THR A 78 -9.93 0.75 -5.24
CA THR A 78 -10.46 1.96 -4.59
C THR A 78 -10.61 1.73 -3.09
N LEU A 79 -9.86 2.50 -2.32
CA LEU A 79 -10.01 2.59 -0.87
C LEU A 79 -11.07 3.65 -0.53
N THR A 80 -12.17 3.18 0.05
CA THR A 80 -13.30 4.01 0.50
C THR A 80 -13.34 4.04 2.04
N GLY A 81 -14.12 4.97 2.60
CA GLY A 81 -14.28 5.07 4.06
C GLY A 81 -13.10 5.70 4.80
N LEU A 82 -12.15 6.31 4.10
CA LEU A 82 -11.05 7.06 4.73
C LEU A 82 -11.55 8.40 5.27
N GLU A 83 -11.26 8.63 6.55
CA GLU A 83 -11.40 9.92 7.22
C GLU A 83 -10.03 10.56 7.36
N LEU A 84 -9.73 11.54 6.50
CA LEU A 84 -8.45 12.22 6.56
C LEU A 84 -8.49 13.36 7.58
N PRO A 85 -7.45 13.50 8.43
CA PRO A 85 -7.33 14.66 9.28
C PRO A 85 -7.05 15.90 8.43
N ALA A 86 -7.50 17.06 8.91
CA ALA A 86 -7.17 18.33 8.30
C ALA A 86 -5.64 18.50 8.26
N GLN A 87 -5.09 18.75 7.07
CA GLN A 87 -3.67 19.06 6.92
C GLN A 87 -3.46 20.50 7.39
N ARG A 88 -2.65 20.69 8.44
CA ARG A 88 -2.20 22.00 8.92
C ARG A 88 -1.08 22.55 8.06
#